data_AF-A0A4R3FAM0-F1
#
_entry.id   AF-A0A4R3FAM0-F1
#
_cell.length_a   1.000
_cell.length_b   1.000
_cell.length_c   1.000
_cell.angle_alpha   90.00
_cell.angle_beta   90.00
_cell.angle_gamma   90.00
#
_symmetry.space_group_name_H-M   'P 1'
#
loop_
_entity.id
_entity.type
_entity.pdbx_description
1 polymer ?
#
loop_
_entity_poly.entity_id
_entity_poly.type
_entity_poly.pdbx_seq_one_letter_code
_entity_poly.pdbx_strand_id
1 'polypeptide(L)'
;MKSHIWIKRIYDPVDPSDGQRILVDRLWPRGVSKDKAALSLWLKEIAPSTELRKWYGHLPEREKEFRQRYKAELDANPDVVHQLREIVTAGPVTLLYSTHDTARNHAIVLADYLQATDHRS
;
A
#
# COMPACT_ATOMS: atom_id res chain seq x y z
N MET A 1 11.67 -15.75 -5.47
CA MET A 1 10.74 -15.44 -6.58
C MET A 1 10.55 -13.93 -6.62
N LYS A 2 10.46 -13.29 -7.79
CA LYS A 2 10.17 -11.85 -7.86
C LYS A 2 8.68 -11.62 -7.60
N SER A 3 8.37 -10.99 -6.47
CA SER A 3 7.05 -10.49 -6.10
C SER A 3 6.60 -9.43 -7.11
N HIS A 4 5.53 -9.71 -7.89
CA HIS A 4 4.97 -8.75 -8.85
C HIS A 4 3.98 -7.83 -8.14
N ILE A 5 4.51 -6.71 -7.64
CA ILE A 5 3.73 -5.69 -6.94
C ILE A 5 3.58 -4.47 -7.86
N TRP A 6 2.34 -4.15 -8.20
CA TRP A 6 1.96 -2.95 -8.92
C TRP A 6 1.33 -1.93 -7.97
N ILE A 7 1.34 -0.67 -8.37
CA ILE A 7 0.73 0.43 -7.63
C ILE A 7 -0.19 1.17 -8.59
N LYS A 8 -1.46 1.31 -8.22
CA LYS A 8 -2.45 2.05 -9.02
C LYS A 8 -3.35 2.88 -8.11
N ARG A 9 -3.90 3.97 -8.64
CA ARG A 9 -4.97 4.66 -7.93
C ARG A 9 -6.22 3.79 -8.02
N ILE A 10 -7.01 3.80 -6.97
CA ILE A 10 -8.31 3.12 -6.96
C ILE A 10 -9.31 3.71 -7.98
N TYR A 11 -9.03 4.90 -8.50
CA TYR A 11 -9.78 5.57 -9.56
C TYR A 11 -9.33 5.16 -10.98
N ASP A 12 -8.15 4.55 -11.10
CA ASP A 12 -7.63 4.12 -12.40
C ASP A 12 -8.42 2.89 -12.88
N PRO A 13 -8.58 2.72 -14.20
CA PRO A 13 -9.31 1.58 -14.76
C PRO A 13 -8.69 0.25 -14.31
N VAL A 14 -9.57 -0.74 -14.12
CA VAL A 14 -9.18 -2.12 -13.80
C VAL A 14 -8.51 -2.73 -15.03
N ASP A 15 -7.39 -3.41 -14.82
CA ASP A 15 -6.65 -4.11 -15.86
C ASP A 15 -6.58 -5.61 -15.56
N PRO A 16 -6.72 -6.51 -16.55
CA PRO A 16 -6.57 -7.95 -16.33
C PRO A 16 -5.24 -8.38 -15.71
N SER A 17 -4.17 -7.58 -15.87
CA SER A 17 -2.85 -7.82 -15.28
C SER A 17 -2.72 -7.42 -13.81
N ASP A 18 -3.76 -6.81 -13.22
CA ASP A 18 -3.73 -6.32 -11.83
C ASP A 18 -3.62 -7.44 -10.79
N GLY A 19 -4.00 -8.67 -11.13
CA GLY A 19 -4.10 -9.75 -10.16
C GLY A 19 -5.00 -9.37 -8.99
N GLN A 20 -4.54 -9.58 -7.75
CA GLN A 20 -5.32 -9.19 -6.57
C GLN A 20 -5.22 -7.68 -6.32
N ARG A 21 -6.37 -7.01 -6.25
CA ARG A 21 -6.46 -5.56 -6.01
C ARG A 21 -6.71 -5.31 -4.53
N ILE A 22 -5.71 -4.77 -3.85
CA ILE A 22 -5.73 -4.57 -2.39
C ILE A 22 -5.72 -3.09 -2.06
N LEU A 23 -6.76 -2.60 -1.40
CA LEU A 23 -6.82 -1.23 -0.91
C LEU A 23 -5.96 -1.14 0.35
N VAL A 24 -4.95 -0.27 0.30
CA VAL A 24 -4.01 -0.03 1.40
C VAL A 24 -4.19 1.34 2.03
N ASP A 25 -5.33 1.98 1.76
CA ASP A 25 -5.71 3.22 2.42
C ASP A 25 -6.56 2.97 3.66
N ARG A 26 -6.33 3.74 4.72
CA ARG A 26 -7.09 3.61 5.96
C ARG A 26 -8.56 3.98 5.78
N LEU A 27 -8.84 4.90 4.86
CA LEU A 27 -10.17 5.43 4.60
C LEU A 27 -10.65 4.97 3.22
N TRP A 28 -11.95 4.66 3.14
CA TRP A 28 -12.57 4.37 1.86
C TRP A 28 -12.62 5.64 0.99
N PRO A 29 -12.18 5.58 -0.28
CA PRO A 29 -12.23 6.72 -1.20
C PRO A 29 -13.66 7.13 -1.51
N ARG A 30 -13.92 8.44 -1.52
CA ARG A 30 -15.23 8.97 -1.88
C ARG A 30 -15.53 8.71 -3.36
N GLY A 31 -16.79 8.40 -3.66
CA GLY A 31 -17.28 8.20 -5.03
C GLY A 31 -16.92 6.86 -5.67
N VAL A 32 -16.26 5.95 -4.94
CA VAL A 32 -15.89 4.62 -5.42
C VAL A 32 -16.80 3.57 -4.80
N SER A 33 -17.43 2.72 -5.61
CA SER A 33 -18.11 1.52 -5.11
C SER A 33 -17.15 0.32 -5.10
N LYS A 34 -17.38 -0.64 -4.20
CA LYS A 34 -16.57 -1.88 -4.11
C LYS A 34 -16.54 -2.63 -5.45
N ASP A 35 -17.69 -2.73 -6.11
CA ASP A 35 -17.83 -3.39 -7.41
C ASP A 35 -17.01 -2.69 -8.51
N LYS A 36 -17.05 -1.35 -8.57
CA LYS A 36 -16.27 -0.59 -9.56
C LYS A 36 -14.77 -0.67 -9.33
N ALA A 37 -14.36 -0.81 -8.07
CA ALA A 37 -12.94 -0.93 -7.72
C ALA A 37 -12.36 -2.33 -8.01
N ALA A 38 -13.20 -3.32 -8.33
CA ALA A 38 -12.83 -4.74 -8.44
C ALA A 38 -11.95 -5.18 -7.25
N LEU A 39 -12.33 -4.74 -6.05
CA LEU A 39 -11.49 -4.87 -4.86
C LEU A 39 -11.51 -6.31 -4.35
N SER A 40 -10.35 -6.93 -4.22
CA SER A 40 -10.19 -8.25 -3.61
C SER A 40 -10.16 -8.17 -2.09
N LEU A 41 -9.42 -7.19 -1.54
CA LEU A 41 -9.22 -7.05 -0.10
C LEU A 41 -9.01 -5.59 0.32
N TRP A 42 -9.46 -5.23 1.52
CA TRP A 42 -9.16 -3.94 2.15
C TRP A 42 -8.30 -4.12 3.40
N LEU A 43 -7.01 -3.83 3.30
CA LEU A 43 -6.06 -3.88 4.41
C LEU A 43 -5.84 -2.50 5.01
N LYS A 44 -6.87 -1.92 5.63
CA LYS A 44 -6.77 -0.59 6.27
C LYS A 44 -5.71 -0.50 7.38
N GLU A 45 -5.38 -1.61 8.01
CA GLU A 45 -4.41 -1.69 9.12
C GLU A 45 -2.95 -1.64 8.64
N ILE A 46 -2.68 -1.91 7.35
CA ILE A 46 -1.33 -1.74 6.77
C ILE A 46 -1.01 -0.26 6.54
N ALA A 47 -2.04 0.59 6.48
CA ALA A 47 -1.91 1.98 6.12
C ALA A 47 -1.25 2.79 7.25
N PRO A 48 -0.49 3.86 6.94
CA PRO A 48 0.15 4.67 7.96
C PRO A 48 -0.88 5.26 8.92
N SER A 49 -0.51 5.36 10.19
CA SER A 49 -1.38 5.86 11.25
C SER A 49 -1.91 7.27 10.96
N THR A 50 -3.03 7.62 11.56
CA THR A 50 -3.60 8.96 11.43
C THR A 50 -2.63 10.04 11.93
N GLU A 51 -1.88 9.75 12.99
CA GLU A 51 -0.89 10.67 13.55
C GLU A 51 0.29 10.86 12.61
N LEU A 52 0.82 9.77 12.03
CA LEU A 52 1.92 9.85 11.06
C LEU A 52 1.50 10.58 9.78
N ARG A 53 0.29 10.33 9.27
CA ARG A 53 -0.27 11.06 8.11
C ARG A 53 -0.38 12.56 8.39
N LYS A 54 -0.91 12.94 9.56
CA LYS A 54 -1.02 14.36 9.97
C LYS A 54 0.35 15.02 10.11
N TRP A 55 1.29 14.31 10.72
CA TRP A 55 2.66 14.80 10.89
C TRP A 55 3.39 14.96 9.55
N TYR A 56 3.22 14.02 8.60
CA TYR A 56 3.85 14.13 7.28
C TYR A 56 3.34 15.36 6.53
N GLY A 57 2.03 15.60 6.55
CA GLY A 57 1.42 16.79 5.95
C GLY A 57 1.75 16.98 4.47
N HIS A 58 2.20 15.93 3.77
CA HIS A 58 2.74 15.98 2.41
C HIS A 58 3.93 16.93 2.22
N LEU A 59 4.69 17.20 3.29
CA LEU A 59 5.87 18.06 3.24
C LEU A 59 7.07 17.29 2.65
N PRO A 60 7.66 17.75 1.53
CA PRO A 60 8.79 17.07 0.90
C PRO A 60 9.98 16.87 1.84
N GLU A 61 10.27 17.84 2.72
CA GLU A 61 11.37 17.74 3.68
C GLU A 61 11.18 16.60 4.70
N ARG A 62 9.94 16.16 4.92
CA ARG A 62 9.59 15.07 5.84
C ARG A 62 9.51 13.70 5.14
N GLU A 63 9.69 13.62 3.82
CA GLU A 63 9.49 12.37 3.07
C GLU A 63 10.40 11.24 3.56
N LYS A 64 11.70 11.52 3.75
CA LYS A 64 12.67 10.53 4.20
C LYS A 64 12.32 9.96 5.57
N GLU A 65 11.93 10.83 6.49
CA GLU A 65 11.58 10.45 7.85
C GLU A 65 10.20 9.78 7.91
N PHE A 66 9.24 10.22 7.10
CA PHE A 66 7.95 9.54 6.92
C PHE A 66 8.15 8.09 6.49
N ARG A 67 9.03 7.83 5.51
CA ARG A 67 9.36 6.47 5.07
C ARG A 67 9.90 5.62 6.23
N GLN A 68 10.79 6.17 7.05
CA GLN A 68 11.37 5.45 8.19
C GLN A 68 10.33 5.16 9.28
N ARG A 69 9.55 6.16 9.66
CA ARG A 69 8.49 6.02 10.68
C ARG A 69 7.41 5.04 10.22
N TYR A 70 7.02 5.10 8.95
CA TYR A 70 6.02 4.16 8.41
C TYR A 70 6.56 2.73 8.39
N LYS A 71 7.83 2.50 8.02
CA LYS A 71 8.45 1.18 8.13
C LYS A 71 8.45 0.67 9.57
N ALA A 72 8.75 1.52 10.55
CA ALA A 72 8.66 1.15 11.96
C ALA A 72 7.22 0.79 12.39
N GLU A 73 6.19 1.47 11.87
CA GLU A 73 4.79 1.08 12.09
C GLU A 73 4.48 -0.31 11.49
N LEU A 74 5.05 -0.62 10.32
CA LEU A 74 4.91 -1.94 9.68
C LEU A 74 5.64 -3.04 10.47
N ASP A 75 6.86 -2.77 10.93
CA ASP A 75 7.65 -3.69 11.77
C ASP A 75 6.93 -3.98 13.10
N ALA A 76 6.21 -2.98 13.65
CA ALA A 76 5.40 -3.11 14.86
C ALA A 76 4.05 -3.84 14.64
N ASN A 77 3.68 -4.14 13.39
CA ASN A 77 2.45 -4.85 13.05
C ASN A 77 2.74 -6.07 12.13
N PRO A 78 3.45 -7.08 12.66
CA PRO A 78 3.93 -8.21 11.85
C PRO A 78 2.78 -9.04 11.27
N ASP A 79 1.64 -9.16 11.94
CA ASP A 79 0.52 -10.00 11.51
C ASP A 79 -0.09 -9.54 10.18
N VAL A 80 -0.39 -8.24 10.06
CA VAL A 80 -0.94 -7.69 8.80
C VAL A 80 0.10 -7.69 7.67
N VAL A 81 1.38 -7.50 8.02
CA VAL A 81 2.48 -7.59 7.05
C VAL A 81 2.61 -9.02 6.54
N HIS A 82 2.52 -10.01 7.42
CA HIS A 82 2.58 -11.43 7.06
C HIS A 82 1.43 -11.80 6.13
N GLN A 83 0.19 -11.40 6.48
CA GLN A 83 -0.98 -11.61 5.62
C GLN A 83 -0.77 -11.00 4.22
N LEU A 84 -0.27 -9.77 4.14
CA LEU A 84 0.00 -9.13 2.85
C LEU A 84 1.11 -9.86 2.07
N ARG A 85 2.15 -10.36 2.75
CA ARG A 85 3.21 -11.15 2.11
C ARG A 85 2.67 -12.44 1.53
N GLU A 86 1.85 -13.19 2.26
CA GLU A 86 1.25 -14.42 1.74
C GLU A 86 0.50 -14.16 0.44
N ILE A 87 -0.31 -13.08 0.40
CA ILE A 87 -1.04 -12.68 -0.79
C ILE A 87 -0.09 -12.34 -1.95
N VAL A 88 0.97 -11.56 -1.68
CA VAL A 88 1.97 -11.17 -2.67
C VAL A 88 2.77 -12.37 -3.19
N THR A 89 3.03 -13.38 -2.35
CA THR A 89 3.73 -14.61 -2.77
C THR A 89 2.84 -15.55 -3.58
N ALA A 90 1.52 -15.47 -3.42
CA ALA A 90 0.56 -16.29 -4.14
C ALA A 90 0.36 -15.86 -5.60
N GLY A 91 0.69 -14.62 -5.97
CA GLY A 91 0.50 -14.12 -7.34
C GLY A 91 0.70 -12.62 -7.50
N PRO A 92 0.38 -12.06 -8.69
CA PRO A 92 0.44 -10.63 -8.93
C PRO A 92 -0.55 -9.86 -8.05
N VAL A 93 -0.09 -8.74 -7.51
CA VAL A 93 -0.86 -7.87 -6.61
C VAL A 93 -0.76 -6.43 -7.08
N THR A 94 -1.89 -5.73 -7.08
CA THR A 94 -1.97 -4.27 -7.25
C THR A 94 -2.38 -3.62 -5.93
N LEU A 95 -1.47 -2.81 -5.37
CA LEU A 95 -1.74 -1.96 -4.21
C LEU A 95 -2.49 -0.71 -4.66
N LEU A 96 -3.71 -0.56 -4.16
CA LEU A 96 -4.60 0.56 -4.46
C LEU A 96 -4.52 1.64 -3.39
N TYR A 97 -4.41 2.89 -3.85
CA TYR A 97 -4.43 4.08 -2.99
C TYR A 97 -5.37 5.15 -3.58
N SER A 98 -5.74 6.14 -2.76
CA SER A 98 -6.70 7.19 -3.11
C SER A 98 -6.10 8.60 -3.17
N THR A 99 -4.91 8.83 -2.61
CA THR A 99 -4.26 10.16 -2.67
C THR A 99 -4.05 10.63 -4.12
N HIS A 100 -4.16 11.95 -4.33
CA HIS A 100 -3.88 12.60 -5.60
C HIS A 100 -2.39 12.67 -5.91
N ASP A 101 -1.53 12.67 -4.90
CA ASP A 101 -0.08 12.65 -5.10
C ASP A 101 0.37 11.25 -5.51
N THR A 102 0.67 11.07 -6.80
CA THR A 102 1.11 9.79 -7.37
C THR A 102 2.59 9.55 -7.17
N ALA A 103 3.40 10.60 -7.02
CA ALA A 103 4.85 10.49 -6.87
C ALA A 103 5.24 10.19 -5.41
N ARG A 104 4.45 10.68 -4.44
CA ARG A 104 4.70 10.53 -3.00
C ARG A 104 3.47 9.98 -2.30
N ASN A 105 3.30 8.67 -2.39
CA ASN A 105 2.24 7.96 -1.68
C ASN A 105 2.83 6.82 -0.81
N HIS A 106 2.08 6.42 0.21
CA HIS A 106 2.49 5.37 1.13
C HIS A 106 2.48 3.97 0.49
N ALA A 107 1.73 3.75 -0.60
CA ALA A 107 1.76 2.47 -1.31
C ALA A 107 3.13 2.20 -1.97
N ILE A 108 3.84 3.25 -2.42
CA ILE A 108 5.24 3.13 -2.87
C ILE A 108 6.14 2.64 -1.73
N VAL A 109 6.02 3.27 -0.56
CA VAL A 109 6.84 2.89 0.60
C VAL A 109 6.56 1.46 1.06
N LEU A 110 5.29 1.03 0.99
CA LEU A 110 4.88 -0.33 1.32
C LEU A 110 5.43 -1.35 0.31
N ALA A 111 5.36 -1.07 -0.99
CA ALA A 111 5.95 -1.93 -2.01
C ALA A 111 7.47 -2.05 -1.83
N ASP A 112 8.17 -0.94 -1.60
CA ASP A 112 9.61 -0.92 -1.31
C ASP A 112 9.94 -1.79 -0.09
N TYR A 113 9.13 -1.70 0.97
CA TYR A 113 9.32 -2.46 2.22
C TYR A 113 9.15 -3.97 2.00
N LEU A 114 8.12 -4.38 1.27
CA LEU A 114 7.86 -5.79 0.95
C LEU A 114 9.02 -6.38 0.12
N GLN A 115 9.46 -5.65 -0.91
CA GLN A 115 10.55 -6.08 -1.81
C GLN A 115 11.93 -6.09 -1.16
N ALA A 116 12.23 -5.14 -0.27
CA ALA A 116 13.51 -5.07 0.42
C ALA A 116 13.74 -6.24 1.39
N THR A 117 12.65 -6.79 1.95
CA THR A 117 12.74 -7.90 2.90
C THR A 117 12.85 -9.25 2.18
N ASP A 118 12.31 -9.39 0.97
CA ASP A 118 12.41 -10.61 0.15
C ASP A 118 13.87 -10.94 -0.26
N HIS A 119 14.79 -9.98 -0.18
CA HIS A 119 16.23 -10.17 -0.46
C HIS A 119 17.06 -10.63 0.75
N ARG A 120 16.44 -10.87 1.92
CA ARG A 120 17.11 -11.36 3.13
C ARG A 120 16.92 -12.86 3.40
N SER A 121 16.39 -13.60 2.44
CA SER A 121 16.29 -15.07 2.49
C SER A 121 17.54 -15.76 1.97
#